data_AF-A0A0N1F7I6-F1
#
_entry.id   AF-A0A0N1F7I6-F1
#
_cell.length_a   1.000
_cell.length_b   1.000
_cell.length_c   1.000
_cell.angle_alpha   90.00
_cell.angle_beta   90.00
_cell.angle_gamma   90.00
#
_symmetry.space_group_name_H-M   'P 1'
#
loop_
_entity.id
_entity.type
_entity.pdbx_description
1 polymer ?
#
loop_
_entity_poly.entity_id
_entity_poly.type
_entity_poly.pdbx_seq_one_letter_code
_entity_poly.pdbx_strand_id
1 'polypeptide(L)'
;MADISTISTTIAAALATALCPDGAAQAVATGRPLVIRRGNLTQADLGDAARTLQQGCDFITIADSAESWVRVDEPLGRPWRMDATQPATVHMAISGGTATVTVDAGATPGGTVGLRVTGLPGVTGDACSLHVATAGDTAATIAAIIAAALPGAIASGADITLPATTTAQAINAGTLAARCVARRQQQVFIITAWSATPAARDALGCAIADALALTDWLTDENGSTFRIEARATTNDDTAMNRGVFSRPTRFLVTYDTDLTRVVPAMLAGGTGIGPDVVRGDVLVGTPAP
;
A
#
# COMPACT_ATOMS: atom_id res chain seq x y z
N MET A 1 0.72 0.31 -3.67
CA MET A 1 2.17 0.60 -3.68
C MET A 1 2.44 1.42 -4.93
N ALA A 2 3.22 2.49 -4.81
CA ALA A 2 3.54 3.32 -5.97
C ALA A 2 4.39 2.54 -6.99
N ASP A 3 3.81 2.39 -8.17
CA ASP A 3 4.38 1.84 -9.38
C ASP A 3 3.97 2.72 -10.58
N ILE A 4 4.65 2.57 -11.71
CA ILE A 4 4.39 3.28 -12.98
C ILE A 4 2.90 3.24 -13.34
N SER A 5 2.27 2.07 -13.15
CA SER A 5 0.86 1.85 -13.41
C SER A 5 -0.06 2.71 -12.52
N THR A 6 0.20 2.77 -11.22
CA THR A 6 -0.57 3.58 -10.27
C THR A 6 -0.33 5.07 -10.46
N ILE A 7 0.92 5.49 -10.69
CA ILE A 7 1.30 6.89 -10.88
C ILE A 7 0.60 7.47 -12.12
N SER A 8 0.66 6.75 -13.24
CA SER A 8 -0.01 7.18 -14.48
C SER A 8 -1.52 7.28 -14.33
N THR A 9 -2.15 6.38 -13.56
CA THR A 9 -3.58 6.46 -13.23
C THR A 9 -3.90 7.66 -12.34
N THR A 10 -3.09 7.92 -11.31
CA THR A 10 -3.28 9.07 -10.41
C THR A 10 -3.10 10.40 -11.16
N ILE A 11 -2.12 10.51 -12.07
CA ILE A 11 -1.96 11.68 -12.93
C ILE A 11 -3.16 11.84 -13.86
N ALA A 12 -3.67 10.76 -14.46
CA ALA A 12 -4.86 10.81 -15.30
C ALA A 12 -6.09 11.30 -14.52
N ALA A 13 -6.29 10.81 -13.30
CA ALA A 13 -7.38 11.23 -12.43
C ALA A 13 -7.26 12.70 -12.04
N ALA A 14 -6.06 13.17 -11.67
CA ALA A 14 -5.81 14.58 -11.36
C ALA A 14 -6.13 15.50 -12.54
N LEU A 15 -5.71 15.12 -13.75
CA LEU A 15 -6.05 15.86 -14.97
C LEU A 15 -7.54 15.81 -15.29
N ALA A 16 -8.22 14.67 -15.07
CA ALA A 16 -9.66 14.57 -15.27
C ALA A 16 -10.41 15.52 -14.32
N THR A 17 -10.04 15.56 -13.03
CA THR A 17 -10.66 16.49 -12.06
C THR A 17 -10.45 17.96 -12.46
N ALA A 18 -9.28 18.31 -12.97
CA ALA A 18 -8.97 19.69 -13.36
C ALA A 18 -9.62 20.12 -14.68
N LEU A 19 -9.61 19.24 -15.69
CA LEU A 19 -10.06 19.55 -17.05
C LEU A 19 -11.55 19.25 -17.29
N CYS A 20 -12.12 18.37 -16.47
CA CYS A 20 -13.51 17.90 -16.53
C CYS A 20 -14.16 17.93 -15.12
N PRO A 21 -14.23 19.09 -14.43
CA PRO A 21 -14.65 19.18 -13.03
C PRO A 21 -16.09 18.69 -12.77
N ASP A 22 -16.99 18.84 -13.75
CA ASP A 22 -18.39 18.39 -13.65
C ASP A 22 -18.59 16.91 -14.03
N GLY A 23 -17.50 16.16 -14.25
CA GLY A 23 -17.56 14.80 -14.80
C GLY A 23 -17.99 14.76 -16.28
N ALA A 24 -17.99 15.91 -16.95
CA ALA A 24 -18.33 16.03 -18.36
C ALA A 24 -17.25 15.34 -19.23
N ALA A 25 -17.67 14.62 -20.27
CA ALA A 25 -16.76 14.00 -21.23
C ALA A 25 -16.07 15.01 -22.18
N GLN A 26 -16.14 16.30 -21.87
CA GLN A 26 -15.59 17.40 -22.65
C GLN A 26 -14.60 18.21 -21.81
N ALA A 27 -13.51 18.64 -22.42
CA ALA A 27 -12.55 19.52 -21.76
C ALA A 27 -13.13 20.93 -21.64
N VAL A 28 -13.07 21.53 -20.45
CA VAL A 28 -13.45 22.95 -20.25
C VAL A 28 -12.62 23.89 -21.13
N ALA A 29 -11.35 23.53 -21.39
CA ALA A 29 -10.43 24.34 -22.18
C ALA A 29 -10.75 24.41 -23.68
N THR A 30 -11.32 23.35 -24.27
CA THR A 30 -11.59 23.30 -25.73
C THR A 30 -13.06 23.14 -26.08
N GLY A 31 -13.92 22.78 -25.12
CA GLY A 31 -15.33 22.44 -25.35
C GLY A 31 -15.53 21.16 -26.17
N ARG A 32 -14.46 20.41 -26.45
CA ARG A 32 -14.48 19.21 -27.29
C ARG A 32 -14.41 17.95 -26.44
N PRO A 33 -14.90 16.79 -26.94
CA PRO A 33 -14.74 15.53 -26.25
C PRO A 33 -13.27 15.25 -25.92
N LEU A 34 -12.99 14.84 -24.69
CA LEU A 34 -11.63 14.60 -24.21
C LEU A 34 -11.49 13.15 -23.71
N VAL A 35 -10.42 12.48 -24.16
CA VAL A 35 -10.03 11.16 -23.66
C VAL A 35 -8.66 11.24 -22.99
N ILE A 36 -8.58 10.95 -21.69
CA ILE A 36 -7.34 10.88 -20.93
C ILE A 36 -7.00 9.41 -20.68
N ARG A 37 -5.79 8.97 -21.03
CA ARG A 37 -5.40 7.57 -20.87
C ARG A 37 -3.91 7.35 -20.69
N ARG A 38 -3.58 6.15 -20.22
CA ARG A 38 -2.21 5.63 -20.14
C ARG A 38 -1.76 5.06 -21.49
N GLY A 39 -0.46 5.22 -21.78
CA GLY A 39 0.18 4.75 -23.01
C GLY A 39 -0.04 5.68 -24.19
N ASN A 40 0.59 5.35 -25.32
CA ASN A 40 0.59 6.18 -26.52
C ASN A 40 -0.72 6.09 -27.32
N LEU A 41 -0.90 6.97 -28.31
CA LEU A 41 -1.94 6.82 -29.33
C LEU A 41 -1.80 5.48 -30.08
N THR A 42 -2.92 4.84 -30.40
CA THR A 42 -2.97 3.65 -31.23
C THR A 42 -3.51 4.02 -32.61
N GLN A 43 -3.34 3.14 -33.58
CA GLN A 43 -3.88 3.36 -34.93
C GLN A 43 -5.41 3.51 -34.94
N ALA A 44 -6.12 2.86 -34.00
CA ALA A 44 -7.57 3.00 -33.88
C ALA A 44 -8.01 4.42 -33.49
N ASP A 45 -7.19 5.15 -32.71
CA ASP A 45 -7.50 6.51 -32.25
C ASP A 45 -7.30 7.57 -33.34
N LEU A 46 -6.53 7.21 -34.36
CA LEU A 46 -6.22 8.05 -35.52
C LEU A 46 -7.17 7.80 -36.71
N GLY A 47 -8.01 6.76 -36.65
CA GLY A 47 -8.88 6.35 -37.75
C GLY A 47 -10.24 7.06 -37.78
N ASP A 48 -11.21 6.41 -38.42
CA ASP A 48 -12.55 6.99 -38.69
C ASP A 48 -13.65 6.53 -37.70
N ALA A 49 -13.28 5.90 -36.59
CA ALA A 49 -14.24 5.46 -35.58
C ALA A 49 -14.87 6.64 -34.81
N ALA A 50 -15.99 6.40 -34.11
CA ALA A 50 -16.54 7.38 -33.19
C ALA A 50 -15.54 7.65 -32.06
N ARG A 51 -15.24 8.94 -31.78
CA ARG A 51 -14.23 9.42 -30.81
C ARG A 51 -12.77 9.24 -31.26
N THR A 52 -12.46 9.57 -32.50
CA THR A 52 -11.07 9.67 -32.98
C THR A 52 -10.63 11.11 -33.09
N LEU A 53 -9.32 11.30 -33.26
CA LEU A 53 -8.73 12.62 -33.42
C LEU A 53 -9.34 13.35 -34.64
N GLN A 54 -9.55 12.62 -35.73
CA GLN A 54 -10.14 13.13 -36.97
C GLN A 54 -11.61 13.52 -36.84
N GLN A 55 -12.36 12.86 -35.95
CA GLN A 55 -13.76 13.19 -35.62
C GLN A 55 -13.89 14.30 -34.58
N GLY A 56 -12.79 14.96 -34.24
CA GLY A 56 -12.79 16.14 -33.38
C GLY A 56 -12.61 15.85 -31.90
N CYS A 57 -12.28 14.61 -31.51
CA CYS A 57 -11.94 14.26 -30.13
C CYS A 57 -10.50 14.64 -29.81
N ASP A 58 -10.30 15.26 -28.64
CA ASP A 58 -8.98 15.56 -28.11
C ASP A 58 -8.50 14.40 -27.21
N PHE A 59 -7.19 14.20 -27.15
CA PHE A 59 -6.60 13.13 -26.34
C PHE A 59 -5.47 13.66 -25.47
N ILE A 60 -5.37 13.11 -24.26
CA ILE A 60 -4.20 13.24 -23.40
C ILE A 60 -3.66 11.85 -23.13
N THR A 61 -2.40 11.62 -23.53
CA THR A 61 -1.70 10.36 -23.30
C THR A 61 -0.61 10.53 -22.27
N ILE A 62 -0.49 9.58 -21.36
CA ILE A 62 0.54 9.55 -20.32
C ILE A 62 1.42 8.33 -20.56
N ALA A 63 2.67 8.56 -20.97
CA ALA A 63 3.65 7.51 -21.22
C ALA A 63 4.87 7.71 -20.32
N ASP A 64 5.48 6.62 -19.87
CA ASP A 64 6.73 6.66 -19.12
C ASP A 64 7.94 6.57 -20.06
N SER A 65 9.04 7.20 -19.66
CA SER A 65 10.32 7.13 -20.40
C SER A 65 11.29 6.23 -19.62
N ALA A 66 11.41 4.97 -20.03
CA ALA A 66 12.27 3.99 -19.36
C ALA A 66 13.75 4.43 -19.28
N GLU A 67 14.23 5.16 -20.28
CA GLU A 67 15.62 5.66 -20.36
C GLU A 67 15.94 6.74 -19.32
N SER A 68 14.90 7.40 -18.79
CA SER A 68 15.04 8.49 -17.80
C SER A 68 15.07 8.02 -16.35
N TRP A 69 15.04 6.71 -16.15
CA TRP A 69 14.99 6.13 -14.82
C TRP A 69 16.30 6.34 -14.07
N VAL A 70 16.19 6.77 -12.83
CA VAL A 70 17.33 6.96 -11.92
C VAL A 70 16.94 6.48 -10.52
N ARG A 71 17.83 5.74 -9.88
CA ARG A 71 17.72 5.45 -8.45
C ARG A 71 18.20 6.66 -7.65
N VAL A 72 17.39 7.11 -6.70
CA VAL A 72 17.81 8.13 -5.74
C VAL A 72 18.29 7.40 -4.49
N ASP A 73 19.47 7.77 -4.01
CA ASP A 73 20.02 7.18 -2.80
C ASP A 73 19.30 7.69 -1.56
N GLU A 74 19.05 6.77 -0.64
CA GLU A 74 18.43 7.04 0.64
C GLU A 74 19.48 7.08 1.74
N PRO A 75 19.23 7.82 2.84
CA PRO A 75 20.11 7.81 3.99
C PRO A 75 20.29 6.38 4.54
N LEU A 76 21.48 6.12 5.07
CA LEU A 76 21.84 4.83 5.65
C LEU A 76 20.82 4.40 6.72
N GLY A 77 20.45 3.12 6.70
CA GLY A 77 19.68 2.47 7.78
C GLY A 77 18.27 2.00 7.40
N ARG A 78 17.62 2.56 6.36
CA ARG A 78 16.29 2.11 5.87
C ARG A 78 15.32 1.74 7.00
N PRO A 79 15.00 2.68 7.90
CA PRO A 79 14.28 2.36 9.13
C PRO A 79 12.89 1.83 8.82
N TRP A 80 12.49 0.76 9.51
CA TRP A 80 11.13 0.27 9.49
C TRP A 80 10.24 1.22 10.30
N ARG A 81 9.14 1.65 9.69
CA ARG A 81 8.08 2.42 10.34
C ARG A 81 6.90 1.49 10.57
N MET A 82 6.32 1.56 11.76
CA MET A 82 5.11 0.81 12.09
C MET A 82 3.90 1.66 11.64
N ASP A 83 3.03 1.07 10.85
CA ASP A 83 1.73 1.62 10.46
C ASP A 83 0.65 1.16 11.46
N ALA A 84 -0.62 1.31 11.08
CA ALA A 84 -1.76 1.00 11.92
C ALA A 84 -1.78 -0.46 12.40
N THR A 85 -2.21 -0.63 13.65
CA THR A 85 -2.47 -1.95 14.26
C THR A 85 -3.73 -2.56 13.66
N GLN A 86 -3.63 -3.81 13.25
CA GLN A 86 -4.78 -4.63 12.90
C GLN A 86 -5.15 -5.52 14.10
N PRO A 87 -6.41 -5.52 14.55
CA PRO A 87 -6.85 -6.37 15.64
C PRO A 87 -6.68 -7.85 15.27
N ALA A 88 -6.38 -8.69 16.26
CA ALA A 88 -6.37 -10.13 16.07
C ALA A 88 -7.79 -10.63 15.77
N THR A 89 -7.90 -11.57 14.84
CA THR A 89 -9.15 -12.30 14.54
C THR A 89 -9.13 -13.71 15.12
N VAL A 90 -7.95 -14.17 15.56
CA VAL A 90 -7.78 -15.40 16.33
C VAL A 90 -7.57 -15.04 17.79
N HIS A 91 -8.29 -15.73 18.67
CA HIS A 91 -8.24 -15.52 20.10
C HIS A 91 -8.03 -16.85 20.82
N MET A 92 -7.43 -16.76 22.00
CA MET A 92 -7.25 -17.87 22.89
C MET A 92 -7.76 -17.51 24.28
N ALA A 93 -8.57 -18.39 24.85
CA ALA A 93 -9.09 -18.27 26.20
C ALA A 93 -8.77 -19.54 27.00
N ILE A 94 -8.62 -19.41 28.31
CA ILE A 94 -8.34 -20.56 29.19
C ILE A 94 -9.48 -20.68 30.20
N SER A 95 -10.03 -21.88 30.33
CA SER A 95 -11.04 -22.22 31.33
C SER A 95 -10.84 -23.65 31.79
N GLY A 96 -10.81 -23.87 33.12
CA GLY A 96 -10.78 -25.22 33.70
C GLY A 96 -9.59 -26.08 33.29
N GLY A 97 -8.43 -25.49 32.98
CA GLY A 97 -7.24 -26.22 32.51
C GLY A 97 -7.23 -26.54 31.01
N THR A 98 -8.25 -26.07 30.27
CA THR A 98 -8.34 -26.18 28.81
C THR A 98 -8.17 -24.80 28.20
N ALA A 99 -7.27 -24.68 27.22
CA ALA A 99 -7.16 -23.50 26.38
C ALA A 99 -7.91 -23.72 25.07
N THR A 100 -8.85 -22.84 24.74
CA THR A 100 -9.65 -22.91 23.52
C THR A 100 -9.21 -21.83 22.55
N VAL A 101 -8.96 -22.22 21.30
CA VAL A 101 -8.69 -21.31 20.19
C VAL A 101 -10.00 -20.98 19.48
N THR A 102 -10.27 -19.70 19.25
CA THR A 102 -11.42 -19.25 18.46
C THR A 102 -10.94 -18.38 17.31
N VAL A 103 -11.66 -18.45 16.19
CA VAL A 103 -11.51 -17.52 15.05
C VAL A 103 -12.83 -16.79 14.89
N ASP A 104 -12.77 -15.47 14.75
CA ASP A 104 -13.96 -14.65 14.58
C ASP A 104 -14.78 -15.10 13.35
N ALA A 105 -16.10 -15.14 13.52
CA ALA A 105 -17.00 -15.67 12.50
C ALA A 105 -16.91 -14.86 11.19
N GLY A 106 -16.60 -15.55 10.09
CA GLY A 106 -16.47 -14.93 8.77
C GLY A 106 -15.19 -14.12 8.56
N ALA A 107 -14.29 -14.07 9.55
CA ALA A 107 -13.00 -13.40 9.43
C ALA A 107 -11.93 -14.35 8.85
N THR A 108 -10.98 -13.79 8.11
CA THR A 108 -9.73 -14.50 7.78
C THR A 108 -8.86 -14.58 9.03
N PRO A 109 -8.33 -15.76 9.41
CA PRO A 109 -7.44 -15.90 10.55
C PRO A 109 -6.21 -14.98 10.45
N GLY A 110 -5.94 -14.25 11.53
CA GLY A 110 -4.83 -13.31 11.64
C GLY A 110 -4.59 -12.90 13.09
N GLY A 111 -3.36 -12.51 13.39
CA GLY A 111 -2.89 -12.31 14.76
C GLY A 111 -1.84 -13.33 15.18
N THR A 112 -1.29 -13.16 16.37
CA THR A 112 -0.48 -14.18 17.04
C THR A 112 -1.18 -14.62 18.29
N VAL A 113 -1.34 -15.94 18.44
CA VAL A 113 -1.92 -16.56 19.64
C VAL A 113 -0.94 -17.54 20.25
N GLY A 114 -1.01 -17.73 21.57
CA GLY A 114 -0.12 -18.66 22.24
C GLY A 114 -0.43 -18.87 23.70
N LEU A 115 0.35 -19.76 24.30
CA LEU A 115 0.29 -20.09 25.72
C LEU A 115 1.65 -19.89 26.36
N ARG A 116 1.67 -19.19 27.49
CA ARG A 116 2.75 -19.28 28.47
C ARG A 116 2.29 -20.19 29.59
N VAL A 117 3.02 -21.28 29.83
CA VAL A 117 2.64 -22.34 30.78
C VAL A 117 3.79 -22.62 31.73
N THR A 118 3.49 -22.75 33.02
CA THR A 118 4.46 -23.16 34.05
C THR A 118 4.04 -24.50 34.66
N GLY A 119 5.00 -25.25 35.21
CA GLY A 119 4.72 -26.55 35.86
C GLY A 119 4.53 -27.72 34.89
N LEU A 120 5.05 -27.61 33.67
CA LEU A 120 5.02 -28.70 32.68
C LEU A 120 5.99 -29.83 33.05
N PRO A 121 5.64 -31.09 32.76
CA PRO A 121 6.53 -32.23 32.98
C PRO A 121 7.86 -32.06 32.24
N GLY A 122 8.97 -32.14 32.97
CA GLY A 122 10.32 -32.08 32.38
C GLY A 122 10.79 -30.68 31.97
N VAL A 123 10.02 -29.62 32.25
CA VAL A 123 10.41 -28.23 31.97
C VAL A 123 10.71 -27.51 33.29
N THR A 124 11.92 -26.96 33.41
CA THR A 124 12.29 -26.11 34.54
C THR A 124 12.01 -24.65 34.18
N GLY A 125 10.95 -24.07 34.76
CA GLY A 125 10.51 -22.69 34.50
C GLY A 125 9.28 -22.59 33.60
N ASP A 126 9.19 -21.48 32.85
CA ASP A 126 8.05 -21.16 32.00
C ASP A 126 8.30 -21.62 30.56
N ALA A 127 7.39 -22.41 30.00
CA ALA A 127 7.34 -22.69 28.57
C ALA A 127 6.45 -21.67 27.86
N CYS A 128 6.80 -21.31 26.64
CA CYS A 128 5.98 -20.45 25.78
C CYS A 128 5.88 -21.08 24.39
N SER A 129 4.65 -21.20 23.89
CA SER A 129 4.35 -21.68 22.54
C SER A 129 3.44 -20.68 21.85
N LEU A 130 3.86 -20.20 20.67
CA LEU A 130 3.24 -19.11 19.94
C LEU A 130 3.05 -19.51 18.48
N HIS A 131 1.92 -19.14 17.90
CA HIS A 131 1.61 -19.37 16.50
C HIS A 131 1.11 -18.08 15.85
N VAL A 132 1.72 -17.70 14.73
CA VAL A 132 1.26 -16.59 13.88
C VAL A 132 0.24 -17.15 12.90
N ALA A 133 -1.02 -16.75 13.05
CA ALA A 133 -2.10 -17.24 12.21
C ALA A 133 -1.96 -16.76 10.76
N THR A 134 -2.17 -17.67 9.83
CA THR A 134 -2.18 -17.43 8.38
C THR A 134 -3.57 -17.74 7.80
N ALA A 135 -3.86 -17.26 6.59
CA ALA A 135 -5.18 -17.41 5.98
C ALA A 135 -5.64 -18.88 5.79
N GLY A 136 -4.71 -19.84 5.78
CA GLY A 136 -5.02 -21.27 5.68
C GLY A 136 -5.21 -21.97 7.02
N ASP A 137 -4.98 -21.28 8.13
CA ASP A 137 -5.11 -21.86 9.45
C ASP A 137 -6.58 -22.01 9.88
N THR A 138 -6.84 -23.01 10.71
CA THR A 138 -8.11 -23.20 11.41
C THR A 138 -7.83 -23.23 12.90
N ALA A 139 -8.84 -23.00 13.74
CA ALA A 139 -8.69 -23.12 15.19
C ALA A 139 -8.05 -24.47 15.60
N ALA A 140 -8.38 -25.55 14.89
CA ALA A 140 -7.83 -26.88 15.16
C ALA A 140 -6.36 -27.04 14.74
N THR A 141 -5.95 -26.49 13.59
CA THR A 141 -4.54 -26.56 13.17
C THR A 141 -3.66 -25.74 14.10
N ILE A 142 -4.13 -24.57 14.52
CA ILE A 142 -3.43 -23.70 15.48
C ILE A 142 -3.29 -24.41 16.84
N ALA A 143 -4.38 -24.98 17.36
CA ALA A 143 -4.35 -25.71 18.62
C ALA A 143 -3.37 -26.90 18.59
N ALA A 144 -3.35 -27.67 17.50
CA ALA A 144 -2.44 -28.78 17.31
C ALA A 144 -0.96 -28.35 17.29
N ILE A 145 -0.62 -27.27 16.57
CA ILE A 145 0.75 -26.74 16.50
C ILE A 145 1.20 -26.28 17.89
N ILE A 146 0.35 -25.54 18.60
CA ILE A 146 0.70 -24.99 19.92
C ILE A 146 0.89 -26.12 20.94
N ALA A 147 -0.01 -27.11 20.96
CA ALA A 147 0.07 -28.25 21.86
C ALA A 147 1.29 -29.14 21.59
N ALA A 148 1.68 -29.34 20.31
CA ALA A 148 2.83 -30.15 19.95
C ALA A 148 4.16 -29.63 20.53
N ALA A 149 4.25 -28.32 20.78
CA ALA A 149 5.43 -27.69 21.38
C ALA A 149 5.41 -27.71 22.93
N LEU A 150 4.31 -28.14 23.57
CA LEU A 150 4.15 -28.15 25.02
C LEU A 150 4.10 -29.59 25.56
N PRO A 151 5.12 -30.05 26.32
CA PRO A 151 5.14 -31.41 26.85
C PRO A 151 3.90 -31.77 27.70
N GLY A 152 3.19 -32.82 27.31
CA GLY A 152 2.00 -33.29 28.03
C GLY A 152 0.70 -32.52 27.75
N ALA A 153 0.73 -31.51 26.87
CA ALA A 153 -0.48 -30.91 26.33
C ALA A 153 -1.09 -31.80 25.24
N ILE A 154 -2.42 -31.83 25.14
CA ILE A 154 -3.15 -32.60 24.13
C ILE A 154 -4.14 -31.69 23.42
N ALA A 155 -4.05 -31.59 22.10
CA ALA A 155 -5.04 -30.88 21.29
C ALA A 155 -6.17 -31.81 20.84
N SER A 156 -7.41 -31.33 20.91
CA SER A 156 -8.60 -31.98 20.36
C SER A 156 -9.51 -30.92 19.73
N GLY A 157 -9.60 -30.92 18.39
CA GLY A 157 -10.26 -29.82 17.69
C GLY A 157 -9.58 -28.50 18.03
N ALA A 158 -10.38 -27.50 18.44
CA ALA A 158 -9.90 -26.18 18.84
C ALA A 158 -9.38 -26.09 20.29
N ASP A 159 -9.52 -27.16 21.07
CA ASP A 159 -9.20 -27.19 22.49
C ASP A 159 -7.82 -27.82 22.74
N ILE A 160 -7.08 -27.26 23.69
CA ILE A 160 -5.80 -27.75 24.19
C ILE A 160 -5.96 -28.06 25.67
N THR A 161 -5.94 -29.34 26.02
CA THR A 161 -5.98 -29.79 27.41
C THR A 161 -4.55 -29.76 27.98
N LEU A 162 -4.37 -29.04 29.09
CA LEU A 162 -3.09 -28.95 29.79
C LEU A 162 -3.04 -29.91 30.99
N PRO A 163 -1.84 -30.33 31.43
CA PRO A 163 -1.70 -31.12 32.65
C PRO A 163 -2.25 -30.38 33.90
N ALA A 164 -2.89 -31.10 34.81
CA ALA A 164 -3.60 -30.52 35.97
C ALA A 164 -2.70 -29.72 36.94
N THR A 165 -1.38 -29.93 36.88
CA THR A 165 -0.39 -29.22 37.72
C THR A 165 0.09 -27.90 37.11
N THR A 166 -0.40 -27.54 35.93
CA THR A 166 0.08 -26.38 35.19
C THR A 166 -0.71 -25.11 35.50
N THR A 167 -0.03 -23.98 35.43
CA THR A 167 -0.69 -22.68 35.33
C THR A 167 -0.40 -22.10 33.96
N ALA A 168 -1.42 -21.58 33.30
CA ALA A 168 -1.32 -21.12 31.93
C ALA A 168 -1.92 -19.73 31.76
N GLN A 169 -1.29 -18.95 30.88
CA GLN A 169 -1.71 -17.63 30.47
C GLN A 169 -1.85 -17.60 28.95
N ALA A 170 -3.03 -17.17 28.48
CA ALA A 170 -3.27 -16.96 27.06
C ALA A 170 -2.57 -15.68 26.59
N ILE A 171 -1.97 -15.76 25.41
CA ILE A 171 -1.35 -14.63 24.72
C ILE A 171 -2.18 -14.41 23.46
N ASN A 172 -2.74 -13.21 23.32
CA ASN A 172 -3.46 -12.75 22.14
C ASN A 172 -2.86 -11.42 21.71
N ALA A 173 -2.26 -11.40 20.52
CA ALA A 173 -1.63 -10.22 19.96
C ALA A 173 -2.16 -9.98 18.54
N GLY A 174 -2.55 -8.72 18.28
CA GLY A 174 -2.84 -8.28 16.91
C GLY A 174 -1.57 -8.27 16.05
N THR A 175 -1.70 -7.75 14.84
CA THR A 175 -0.55 -7.50 13.97
C THR A 175 -0.37 -6.02 13.71
N LEU A 176 0.84 -5.64 13.36
CA LEU A 176 1.21 -4.33 12.85
C LEU A 176 1.72 -4.54 11.43
N ALA A 177 1.32 -3.66 10.52
CA ALA A 177 2.04 -3.53 9.26
C ALA A 177 3.29 -2.69 9.53
N ALA A 178 4.47 -3.24 9.24
CA ALA A 178 5.71 -2.49 9.20
C ALA A 178 6.04 -2.18 7.75
N ARG A 179 6.32 -0.92 7.43
CA ARG A 179 6.77 -0.48 6.11
C ARG A 179 8.21 0.02 6.17
N CYS A 180 8.96 -0.27 5.13
CA CYS A 180 10.30 0.25 4.92
C CYS A 180 10.40 0.70 3.47
N VAL A 181 10.98 1.87 3.23
CA VAL A 181 11.24 2.30 1.86
C VAL A 181 12.33 1.40 1.30
N ALA A 182 11.95 0.55 0.34
CA ALA A 182 12.88 -0.36 -0.30
C ALA A 182 13.74 0.38 -1.31
N ARG A 183 13.14 1.38 -1.97
CA ARG A 183 13.80 2.16 -3.01
C ARG A 183 13.06 3.44 -3.37
N ARG A 184 13.79 4.56 -3.37
CA ARG A 184 13.41 5.81 -4.02
C ARG A 184 13.87 5.86 -5.47
N GLN A 185 12.97 6.29 -6.35
CA GLN A 185 13.17 6.30 -7.79
C GLN A 185 12.73 7.63 -8.38
N GLN A 186 13.37 7.99 -9.48
CA GLN A 186 12.98 9.09 -10.34
C GLN A 186 12.76 8.56 -11.75
N GLN A 187 11.65 8.95 -12.37
CA GLN A 187 11.35 8.61 -13.75
C GLN A 187 10.58 9.75 -14.40
N VAL A 188 10.88 10.03 -15.66
CA VAL A 188 10.15 11.02 -16.45
C VAL A 188 8.91 10.39 -17.07
N PHE A 189 7.79 11.05 -16.87
CA PHE A 189 6.54 10.81 -17.55
C PHE A 189 6.34 11.90 -18.60
N ILE A 190 5.94 11.48 -19.80
CA ILE A 190 5.61 12.35 -20.91
C ILE A 190 4.09 12.39 -21.02
N ILE A 191 3.54 13.56 -20.75
CA ILE A 191 2.12 13.84 -20.90
C ILE A 191 1.96 14.62 -22.21
N THR A 192 1.29 14.02 -23.18
CA THR A 192 1.13 14.60 -24.51
C THR A 192 -0.33 14.95 -24.75
N ALA A 193 -0.58 16.23 -25.01
CA ALA A 193 -1.86 16.68 -25.58
C ALA A 193 -1.85 16.44 -27.08
N TRP A 194 -2.91 15.82 -27.59
CA TRP A 194 -3.13 15.58 -29.01
C TRP A 194 -4.45 16.21 -29.43
N SER A 195 -4.43 16.95 -30.54
CA SER A 195 -5.65 17.52 -31.11
C SER A 195 -5.56 17.63 -32.64
N ALA A 196 -6.72 17.78 -33.27
CA ALA A 196 -6.82 18.01 -34.71
C ALA A 196 -6.58 19.46 -35.13
N THR A 197 -6.47 20.39 -34.17
CA THR A 197 -6.18 21.81 -34.48
C THR A 197 -5.06 22.35 -33.58
N PRO A 198 -4.20 23.26 -34.09
CA PRO A 198 -3.13 23.87 -33.28
C PRO A 198 -3.68 24.64 -32.07
N ALA A 199 -4.78 25.36 -32.24
CA ALA A 199 -5.39 26.15 -31.16
C ALA A 199 -5.89 25.27 -30.01
N ALA A 200 -6.51 24.12 -30.32
CA ALA A 200 -6.98 23.19 -29.29
C ALA A 200 -5.80 22.47 -28.62
N ARG A 201 -4.76 22.10 -29.37
CA ARG A 201 -3.50 21.59 -28.80
C ARG A 201 -2.90 22.60 -27.80
N ASP A 202 -2.83 23.87 -28.16
CA ASP A 202 -2.25 24.90 -27.31
C ASP A 202 -3.08 25.15 -26.04
N ALA A 203 -4.40 25.22 -26.18
CA ALA A 203 -5.33 25.34 -25.07
C ALA A 203 -5.20 24.15 -24.09
N LEU A 204 -5.16 22.91 -24.60
CA LEU A 204 -4.97 21.71 -23.77
C LEU A 204 -3.61 21.70 -23.10
N GLY A 205 -2.55 22.04 -23.83
CA GLY A 205 -1.20 22.09 -23.26
C GLY A 205 -1.06 23.11 -22.14
N CYS A 206 -1.69 24.29 -22.26
CA CYS A 206 -1.75 25.27 -21.18
C CYS A 206 -2.59 24.74 -20.01
N ALA A 207 -3.75 24.12 -20.27
CA ALA A 207 -4.60 23.59 -19.22
C ALA A 207 -3.92 22.44 -18.43
N ILE A 208 -3.12 21.58 -19.09
CA ILE A 208 -2.29 20.58 -18.41
C ILE A 208 -1.24 21.24 -17.51
N ALA A 209 -0.57 22.28 -18.03
CA ALA A 209 0.42 23.01 -17.26
C ALA A 209 -0.21 23.66 -16.03
N ASP A 210 -1.35 24.34 -16.17
CA ASP A 210 -2.06 25.01 -15.08
C ASP A 210 -2.58 24.01 -14.03
N ALA A 211 -3.13 22.86 -14.47
CA ALA A 211 -3.63 21.81 -13.58
C ALA A 211 -2.53 21.22 -12.67
N LEU A 212 -1.30 21.14 -13.18
CA LEU A 212 -0.16 20.56 -12.47
C LEU A 212 0.80 21.62 -11.90
N ALA A 213 0.60 22.91 -12.17
CA ALA A 213 1.52 23.99 -11.80
C ALA A 213 1.69 24.16 -10.29
N LEU A 214 0.62 23.96 -9.53
CA LEU A 214 0.62 24.06 -8.06
C LEU A 214 0.56 22.69 -7.37
N THR A 215 0.60 21.62 -8.15
CA THR A 215 0.49 20.25 -7.65
C THR A 215 1.89 19.66 -7.53
N ASP A 216 2.57 19.98 -6.43
CA ASP A 216 3.91 19.42 -6.15
C ASP A 216 3.85 17.94 -5.73
N TRP A 217 2.75 17.54 -5.08
CA TRP A 217 2.56 16.23 -4.49
C TRP A 217 1.23 15.63 -4.89
N LEU A 218 1.25 14.36 -5.27
CA LEU A 218 0.08 13.56 -5.56
C LEU A 218 0.09 12.32 -4.68
N THR A 219 -1.10 11.88 -4.26
CA THR A 219 -1.27 10.67 -3.45
C THR A 219 -2.05 9.65 -4.27
N ASP A 220 -1.51 8.43 -4.37
CA ASP A 220 -2.19 7.32 -5.03
C ASP A 220 -3.36 6.78 -4.19
N GLU A 221 -4.18 5.92 -4.79
CA GLU A 221 -5.32 5.28 -4.10
C GLU A 221 -4.89 4.41 -2.91
N ASN A 222 -3.61 4.02 -2.84
CA ASN A 222 -3.05 3.23 -1.76
C ASN A 222 -2.45 4.11 -0.63
N GLY A 223 -2.57 5.44 -0.72
CA GLY A 223 -2.01 6.38 0.26
C GLY A 223 -0.50 6.65 0.13
N SER A 224 0.14 6.19 -0.95
CA SER A 224 1.53 6.50 -1.28
C SER A 224 1.61 7.87 -1.95
N THR A 225 2.44 8.75 -1.41
CA THR A 225 2.64 10.10 -1.95
C THR A 225 3.88 10.13 -2.84
N PHE A 226 3.77 10.76 -4.01
CA PHE A 226 4.87 11.00 -4.93
C PHE A 226 4.95 12.47 -5.31
N ARG A 227 6.17 12.92 -5.63
CA ARG A 227 6.42 14.29 -6.08
C ARG A 227 6.42 14.34 -7.60
N ILE A 228 5.76 15.34 -8.17
CA ILE A 228 5.78 15.62 -9.61
C ILE A 228 6.38 17.00 -9.86
N GLU A 229 7.27 17.10 -10.86
CA GLU A 229 7.95 18.34 -11.20
C GLU A 229 7.96 18.54 -12.72
N ALA A 230 7.49 19.70 -13.18
CA ALA A 230 7.55 20.06 -14.59
C ALA A 230 9.00 20.31 -15.03
N ARG A 231 9.41 19.75 -16.17
CA ARG A 231 10.78 19.90 -16.70
C ARG A 231 10.85 20.66 -18.01
N ALA A 232 10.18 20.15 -19.03
CA ALA A 232 10.27 20.69 -20.37
C ALA A 232 8.98 20.45 -21.14
N THR A 233 8.57 21.44 -21.92
CA THR A 233 7.46 21.32 -22.86
C THR A 233 7.98 21.58 -24.26
N THR A 234 7.54 20.77 -25.21
CA THR A 234 7.90 20.87 -26.62
C THR A 234 6.64 20.76 -27.47
N ASN A 235 6.63 21.41 -28.64
CA ASN A 235 5.59 21.20 -29.64
C ASN A 235 6.13 20.23 -30.70
N ASP A 236 5.31 19.27 -31.10
CA ASP A 236 5.62 18.33 -32.17
C ASP A 236 4.44 18.27 -33.15
N ASP A 237 4.67 18.90 -34.31
CA ASP A 237 3.73 19.00 -35.42
C ASP A 237 4.25 18.26 -36.66
N THR A 238 5.13 17.28 -36.48
CA THR A 238 5.68 16.48 -37.60
C THR A 238 4.59 15.79 -38.41
N ALA A 239 3.43 15.52 -37.81
CA ALA A 239 2.26 14.92 -38.44
C ALA A 239 1.19 15.94 -38.90
N MET A 240 1.52 17.23 -39.06
CA MET A 240 0.55 18.26 -39.46
C MET A 240 -0.16 17.95 -40.79
N ASN A 241 0.52 17.28 -41.73
CA ASN A 241 -0.07 16.87 -43.02
C ASN A 241 -1.21 15.86 -42.87
N ARG A 242 -1.31 15.21 -41.71
CA ARG A 242 -2.41 14.29 -41.34
C ARG A 242 -3.43 14.94 -40.40
N GLY A 243 -3.31 16.25 -40.17
CA GLY A 243 -4.16 16.99 -39.23
C GLY A 243 -3.94 16.59 -37.78
N VAL A 244 -2.74 16.15 -37.40
CA VAL A 244 -2.41 15.75 -36.03
C VAL A 244 -1.38 16.73 -35.46
N PHE A 245 -1.75 17.38 -34.36
CA PHE A 245 -0.92 18.34 -33.65
C PHE A 245 -0.70 17.85 -32.23
N SER A 246 0.54 17.87 -31.75
CA SER A 246 0.86 17.33 -30.43
C SER A 246 1.77 18.24 -29.61
N ARG A 247 1.56 18.24 -28.30
CA ARG A 247 2.36 19.01 -27.35
C ARG A 247 2.80 18.12 -26.18
N PRO A 248 3.93 17.41 -26.33
CA PRO A 248 4.51 16.64 -25.23
C PRO A 248 5.11 17.54 -24.14
N THR A 249 4.71 17.29 -22.91
CA THR A 249 5.26 17.88 -21.68
C THR A 249 5.88 16.80 -20.81
N ARG A 250 7.11 17.03 -20.36
CA ARG A 250 7.88 16.10 -19.53
C ARG A 250 7.78 16.50 -18.07
N PHE A 251 7.36 15.55 -17.25
CA PHE A 251 7.30 15.66 -15.80
C PHE A 251 8.23 14.64 -15.17
N LEU A 252 9.12 15.09 -14.29
CA LEU A 252 9.91 14.19 -13.46
C LEU A 252 9.06 13.79 -12.25
N VAL A 253 8.88 12.49 -12.07
CA VAL A 253 8.17 11.94 -10.90
C VAL A 253 9.17 11.26 -9.99
N THR A 254 9.18 11.66 -8.72
CA THR A 254 9.96 11.00 -7.66
C THR A 254 9.01 10.21 -6.76
N TYR A 255 9.22 8.91 -6.64
CA TYR A 255 8.34 8.01 -5.89
C TYR A 255 9.12 6.93 -5.14
N ASP A 256 8.49 6.41 -4.09
CA ASP A 256 9.04 5.40 -3.21
C ASP A 256 8.35 4.06 -3.44
N THR A 257 9.15 3.01 -3.60
CA THR A 257 8.68 1.63 -3.55
C THR A 257 8.85 1.12 -2.12
N ASP A 258 7.74 0.82 -1.45
CA ASP A 258 7.73 0.32 -0.08
C ASP A 258 7.78 -1.21 -0.04
N LEU A 259 8.54 -1.75 0.93
CA LEU A 259 8.43 -3.13 1.37
C LEU A 259 7.58 -3.16 2.63
N THR A 260 6.48 -3.90 2.59
CA THR A 260 5.60 -4.12 3.74
C THR A 260 5.81 -5.51 4.33
N ARG A 261 5.76 -5.60 5.66
CA ARG A 261 5.79 -6.86 6.40
C ARG A 261 4.79 -6.81 7.53
N VAL A 262 4.13 -7.93 7.77
CA VAL A 262 3.29 -8.11 8.94
C VAL A 262 4.19 -8.51 10.11
N VAL A 263 4.16 -7.75 11.20
CA VAL A 263 4.86 -8.07 12.44
C VAL A 263 3.85 -8.18 13.58
N PRO A 264 4.07 -9.03 14.59
CA PRO A 264 3.16 -9.09 15.72
C PRO A 264 3.15 -7.78 16.54
N ALA A 265 1.97 -7.36 16.99
CA ALA A 265 1.81 -6.25 17.91
C ALA A 265 2.16 -6.73 19.33
N MET A 266 3.38 -6.44 19.83
CA MET A 266 3.86 -6.71 21.21
C MET A 266 3.46 -8.09 21.78
N LEU A 267 4.34 -9.08 21.69
CA LEU A 267 4.03 -10.47 22.01
C LEU A 267 3.98 -10.83 23.51
N ALA A 268 4.78 -10.16 24.34
CA ALA A 268 4.90 -10.44 25.77
C ALA A 268 5.75 -9.36 26.44
N GLY A 269 5.20 -8.17 26.60
CA GLY A 269 5.79 -7.08 27.39
C GLY A 269 4.68 -6.44 28.19
N GLY A 270 4.48 -6.88 29.43
CA GLY A 270 3.54 -6.25 30.34
C GLY A 270 4.00 -4.85 30.68
N THR A 271 3.59 -3.86 29.89
CA THR A 271 3.23 -2.51 30.36
C THR A 271 2.11 -2.04 29.45
N GLY A 272 0.92 -1.82 30.00
CA GLY A 272 -0.16 -1.22 29.26
C GLY A 272 0.32 0.12 28.70
N ILE A 273 0.27 0.28 27.38
CA ILE A 273 0.42 1.60 26.78
C ILE A 273 -0.93 2.29 26.99
N GLY A 274 -1.12 2.84 28.19
CA GLY A 274 -2.08 3.91 28.39
C GLY A 274 -1.63 5.14 27.59
N PRO A 275 -2.53 6.08 27.28
CA PRO A 275 -2.25 7.25 26.45
C PRO A 275 -1.16 8.20 27.01
N ASP A 276 -0.61 7.94 28.20
CA ASP A 276 0.32 8.83 28.89
C ASP A 276 1.78 8.35 28.97
N VAL A 277 2.17 7.24 28.31
CA VAL A 277 3.57 6.78 28.35
C VAL A 277 4.39 7.36 27.20
N VAL A 278 5.20 8.37 27.51
CA VAL A 278 6.19 8.98 26.61
C VAL A 278 7.38 8.03 26.41
N ARG A 279 7.85 7.86 25.17
CA ARG A 279 9.10 7.14 24.84
C ARG A 279 10.28 7.69 25.64
N GLY A 280 10.94 6.88 26.45
CA GLY A 280 12.25 7.27 27.00
C GLY A 280 12.78 6.49 28.21
N ASP A 281 11.95 5.78 28.96
CA ASP A 281 12.40 5.30 30.27
C ASP A 281 13.01 3.89 30.22
N VAL A 282 14.30 3.82 30.53
CA VAL A 282 15.04 2.59 30.83
C VAL A 282 14.87 2.31 32.32
N LEU A 283 14.16 1.24 32.68
CA LEU A 283 14.15 0.72 34.04
C LEU A 283 15.51 0.09 34.36
N VAL A 284 16.35 0.83 35.08
CA VAL A 284 17.59 0.32 35.68
C VAL A 284 17.31 -0.03 37.14
N GLY A 285 17.22 -1.33 37.45
CA GLY A 285 17.32 -1.84 38.81
C GLY A 285 16.22 -2.81 39.25
N THR A 286 16.64 -3.94 39.82
CA THR A 286 15.79 -4.89 40.55
C THR A 286 15.33 -4.28 41.88
N PRO A 287 14.04 -4.36 42.27
CA PRO A 287 13.65 -4.03 43.63
C PRO A 287 14.24 -5.05 44.62
N ALA A 288 14.74 -4.54 45.73
CA ALA A 288 15.35 -5.29 46.84
C ALA A 288 14.32 -6.20 47.56
N PRO A 289 14.78 -7.16 48.38
CA PRO A 289 14.16 -8.47 48.59
C PRO A 289 12.76 -8.47 49.22
#